data_AF-A0A2V7RB70-F1
#
_entry.id   AF-A0A2V7RB70-F1
#
_cell.length_a   1.000
_cell.length_b   1.000
_cell.length_c   1.000
_cell.angle_alpha   90.00
_cell.angle_beta   90.00
_cell.angle_gamma   90.00
#
_symmetry.space_group_name_H-M   'P 1'
#
loop_
_entity.id
_entity.type
_entity.pdbx_description
1 polymer ?
#
loop_
_entity_poly.entity_id
_entity_poly.type
_entity_poly.pdbx_seq_one_letter_code
_entity_poly.pdbx_strand_id
1 'polypeptide(L)'
;MMESPAVPRDSLAVERGKAGFPVDPSFPQLEIASDPARMLEVCRAHLEPVAGKAYHIDACVPVRFRCRQSTSRCVLQYSLRVIDRVTGGAFDRWVTGVVYSRSGEAERLWRELGATDPKRSIPDQWLTFEPLAYVPELEMLVQVFPYDRQLRGLGRVLATDGRELAPLLRAQVGAGDWRAGAGRLELLRYRPEIGAALRYTLELRDTRSGRTQTRRCYVKVCRPGRGAATFQLMEALCAGHAGARSAYDVVRPLAYLEELDTLVVDEAPGTALLVLLRGRDDPMPAVRAAARALAAFHLNGRAIGPHEPLAEQIHDVERAASLLEWACPEVSDDVRAVAATVVADLTEAPPTPIHGDLKADHLFIAGDRVTVIDFDRVAVGDPVRDPARLYAYLTGRVGLDAVPAERAEAAAAAFVDAYFAHVPAEWRERFDLQYAGALLEVATGLFRSQEPGWRRLVSAAVASACRALSSRWA
;
A
#
# COMPACT_ATOMS: atom_id res chain seq x y z
N MET A 1 5.95 22.25 -14.74
CA MET A 1 6.62 21.01 -15.19
C MET A 1 6.83 20.13 -13.97
N MET A 2 5.92 19.18 -13.78
CA MET A 2 5.97 18.20 -12.70
C MET A 2 6.88 17.06 -13.11
N GLU A 3 7.95 16.81 -12.37
CA GLU A 3 8.59 15.49 -12.40
C GLU A 3 7.64 14.53 -11.66
N SER A 4 7.16 13.51 -12.37
CA SER A 4 6.61 12.29 -11.76
C SER A 4 7.57 11.82 -10.66
N PRO A 5 7.08 11.22 -9.55
CA PRO A 5 7.96 10.52 -8.63
C PRO A 5 8.75 9.49 -9.45
N ALA A 6 10.05 9.74 -9.58
CA ALA A 6 10.92 8.96 -10.43
C ALA A 6 10.87 7.49 -9.98
N VAL A 7 10.44 6.61 -10.88
CA VAL A 7 10.90 5.22 -10.85
C VAL A 7 12.43 5.31 -10.86
N PRO A 8 13.15 4.65 -9.94
CA PRO A 8 14.61 4.74 -9.86
C PRO A 8 15.24 4.57 -11.25
N ARG A 9 16.04 5.57 -11.65
CA ARG A 9 16.52 5.76 -13.04
C ARG A 9 17.55 4.71 -13.51
N ASP A 10 18.06 3.85 -12.64
CA ASP A 10 19.07 2.84 -12.99
C ASP A 10 18.62 1.45 -12.53
N SER A 11 17.97 0.70 -13.43
CA SER A 11 17.85 -0.78 -13.45
C SER A 11 16.94 -1.31 -14.59
N LEU A 12 16.50 -0.49 -15.55
CA LEU A 12 15.68 -0.94 -16.69
C LEU A 12 16.53 -1.56 -17.81
N ALA A 13 17.38 -2.52 -17.46
CA ALA A 13 17.67 -3.57 -18.41
C ALA A 13 16.43 -4.45 -18.46
N VAL A 14 15.63 -4.30 -19.52
CA VAL A 14 14.56 -5.23 -19.87
C VAL A 14 15.17 -6.63 -19.92
N GLU A 15 15.02 -7.42 -18.85
CA GLU A 15 15.22 -8.86 -18.93
C GLU A 15 14.21 -9.37 -19.96
N ARG A 16 14.67 -9.46 -21.22
CA ARG A 16 13.91 -10.09 -22.29
C ARG A 16 13.76 -11.56 -21.95
N GLY A 17 12.51 -11.97 -21.69
CA GLY A 17 12.09 -13.37 -21.66
C GLY A 17 12.13 -14.02 -20.28
N LYS A 18 11.05 -13.92 -19.52
CA LYS A 18 10.63 -14.96 -18.56
C LYS A 18 9.12 -15.16 -18.67
N ALA A 19 8.68 -16.42 -18.57
CA ALA A 19 7.31 -16.88 -18.81
C ALA A 19 6.27 -16.01 -18.09
N GLY A 20 5.17 -15.70 -18.81
CA GLY A 20 3.98 -15.03 -18.27
C GLY A 20 3.38 -15.77 -17.07
N PHE A 21 2.30 -15.24 -16.51
CA PHE A 21 1.62 -15.95 -15.41
C PHE A 21 1.14 -17.34 -15.88
N PRO A 22 1.09 -18.34 -14.98
CA PRO A 22 0.49 -19.62 -15.31
C PRO A 22 -0.95 -19.44 -15.79
N VAL A 23 -1.35 -20.27 -16.75
CA VAL A 23 -2.67 -20.17 -17.38
C VAL A 23 -3.76 -20.36 -16.32
N ASP A 24 -4.68 -19.41 -16.26
CA ASP A 24 -5.92 -19.51 -15.48
C ASP A 24 -7.08 -19.66 -16.47
N PRO A 25 -7.79 -20.81 -16.51
CA PRO A 25 -8.91 -21.02 -17.42
C PRO A 25 -10.05 -20.01 -17.23
N SER A 26 -10.18 -19.43 -16.03
CA SER A 26 -11.17 -18.39 -15.74
C SER A 26 -10.75 -17.03 -16.30
N PHE A 27 -9.47 -16.86 -16.62
CA PHE A 27 -8.89 -15.62 -17.12
C PHE A 27 -7.87 -15.86 -18.25
N PRO A 28 -8.30 -16.39 -19.42
CA PRO A 28 -7.42 -16.62 -20.55
C PRO A 28 -6.69 -15.35 -21.03
N GLN A 29 -7.28 -14.17 -20.74
CA GLN A 29 -6.73 -12.86 -21.06
C GLN A 29 -5.37 -12.60 -20.38
N LEU A 30 -5.05 -13.28 -19.28
CA LEU A 30 -3.81 -13.05 -18.52
C LEU A 30 -2.56 -13.41 -19.31
N GLU A 31 -2.64 -14.31 -20.30
CA GLU A 31 -1.51 -14.64 -21.16
C GLU A 31 -0.98 -13.39 -21.88
N ILE A 32 -1.89 -12.53 -22.36
CA ILE A 32 -1.53 -11.29 -23.03
C ILE A 32 -1.36 -10.16 -22.01
N ALA A 33 -2.28 -10.05 -21.04
CA ALA A 33 -2.28 -8.94 -20.09
C ALA A 33 -1.03 -8.93 -19.18
N SER A 34 -0.39 -10.07 -18.95
CA SER A 34 0.85 -10.14 -18.15
C SER A 34 2.12 -9.94 -18.96
N ASP A 35 2.05 -9.89 -20.29
CA ASP A 35 3.19 -9.67 -21.18
C ASP A 35 3.36 -8.17 -21.48
N PRO A 36 4.44 -7.51 -21.02
CA PRO A 36 4.67 -6.08 -21.23
C PRO A 36 4.76 -5.68 -22.71
N ALA A 37 5.34 -6.53 -23.56
CA ALA A 37 5.53 -6.24 -24.97
C ALA A 37 4.21 -6.34 -25.74
N ARG A 38 3.39 -7.36 -25.43
CA ARG A 38 2.06 -7.47 -26.02
C ARG A 38 1.14 -6.34 -25.52
N MET A 39 1.18 -6.02 -24.22
CA MET A 39 0.40 -4.91 -23.67
C MET A 39 0.83 -3.54 -24.19
N LEU A 40 2.09 -3.35 -24.57
CA LEU A 40 2.53 -2.12 -25.26
C LEU A 40 1.76 -1.92 -26.57
N GLU A 41 1.66 -2.96 -27.39
CA GLU A 41 0.94 -2.91 -28.66
C GLU A 41 -0.57 -2.73 -28.45
N VAL A 42 -1.16 -3.41 -27.46
CA VAL A 42 -2.57 -3.20 -27.08
C VAL A 42 -2.82 -1.75 -26.67
N CYS A 43 -1.97 -1.18 -25.82
CA CYS A 43 -2.13 0.22 -25.40
C CYS A 43 -1.95 1.19 -26.58
N ARG A 44 -1.05 0.93 -27.53
CA ARG A 44 -0.88 1.75 -28.74
C ARG A 44 -2.09 1.71 -29.66
N ALA A 45 -2.75 0.54 -29.76
CA ALA A 45 -3.91 0.36 -30.62
C ALA A 45 -5.19 0.99 -30.04
N HIS A 46 -5.37 0.92 -28.71
CA HIS A 46 -6.66 1.22 -28.08
C HIS A 46 -6.70 2.48 -27.21
N LEU A 47 -5.56 3.07 -26.84
CA LEU A 47 -5.56 4.33 -26.08
C LEU A 47 -5.55 5.54 -27.01
N GLU A 48 -6.72 6.16 -27.14
CA GLU A 48 -6.91 7.36 -27.95
C GLU A 48 -6.46 8.62 -27.19
N PRO A 49 -5.52 9.42 -27.71
CA PRO A 49 -5.20 10.71 -27.13
C PRO A 49 -6.43 11.63 -27.11
N VAL A 50 -6.61 12.41 -26.06
CA VAL A 50 -7.70 13.40 -26.04
C VAL A 50 -7.52 14.43 -27.15
N ALA A 51 -8.64 15.02 -27.60
CA ALA A 51 -8.64 15.98 -28.71
C ALA A 51 -7.57 17.08 -28.54
N GLY A 52 -6.80 17.31 -29.61
CA GLY A 52 -5.72 18.31 -29.64
C GLY A 52 -4.39 17.84 -29.04
N LYS A 53 -4.25 16.58 -28.62
CA LYS A 53 -2.99 15.99 -28.16
C LYS A 53 -2.42 15.00 -29.17
N ALA A 54 -1.09 14.94 -29.28
CA ALA A 54 -0.38 13.99 -30.11
C ALA A 54 0.65 13.23 -29.28
N TYR A 55 0.25 12.08 -28.76
CA TYR A 55 1.08 11.26 -27.88
C TYR A 55 1.50 9.95 -28.55
N HIS A 56 2.70 9.47 -28.20
CA HIS A 56 3.20 8.14 -28.54
C HIS A 56 3.54 7.39 -27.27
N ILE A 57 3.13 6.12 -27.18
CA ILE A 57 3.48 5.24 -26.07
C ILE A 57 4.77 4.51 -26.46
N ASP A 58 5.85 4.79 -25.75
CA ASP A 58 7.20 4.25 -26.01
C ASP A 58 7.44 2.92 -25.28
N ALA A 59 6.98 2.83 -24.04
CA ALA A 59 7.15 1.63 -23.21
C ALA A 59 5.92 1.37 -22.33
N CYS A 60 5.73 0.11 -21.96
CA CYS A 60 4.71 -0.36 -21.02
C CYS A 60 5.37 -1.25 -19.97
N VAL A 61 5.24 -0.90 -18.70
CA VAL A 61 5.85 -1.63 -17.58
C VAL A 61 4.77 -2.03 -16.58
N PRO A 62 4.61 -3.33 -16.26
CA PRO A 62 3.72 -3.76 -15.18
C PRO A 62 4.17 -3.19 -13.84
N VAL A 63 3.22 -2.65 -13.08
CA VAL A 63 3.46 -2.03 -11.76
C VAL A 63 2.72 -2.79 -10.67
N ARG A 64 1.56 -3.37 -11.00
CA ARG A 64 0.75 -4.04 -10.00
C ARG A 64 -0.12 -5.10 -10.63
N PHE A 65 -0.27 -6.21 -9.92
CA PHE A 65 -1.19 -7.27 -10.26
C PHE A 65 -2.03 -7.65 -9.06
N ARG A 66 -3.36 -7.71 -9.25
CA ARG A 66 -4.30 -8.17 -8.24
C ARG A 66 -5.27 -9.14 -8.89
N CYS A 67 -5.03 -10.41 -8.65
CA CYS A 67 -5.93 -11.50 -9.01
C CYS A 67 -6.16 -12.34 -7.76
N ARG A 68 -7.40 -12.77 -7.57
CA ARG A 68 -7.77 -13.75 -6.55
C ARG A 68 -8.53 -14.83 -7.30
N GLN A 69 -8.09 -16.07 -7.19
CA GLN A 69 -8.66 -17.21 -7.90
C GLN A 69 -10.16 -17.39 -7.63
N SER A 70 -10.63 -16.93 -6.46
CA SER A 70 -12.05 -16.96 -6.07
C SER A 70 -12.84 -15.68 -6.44
N THR A 71 -12.27 -14.75 -7.19
CA THR A 71 -12.96 -13.49 -7.58
C THR A 71 -13.30 -13.47 -9.05
N SER A 72 -14.36 -12.75 -9.40
CA SER A 72 -14.83 -12.63 -10.78
C SER A 72 -13.99 -11.70 -11.66
N ARG A 73 -12.87 -11.17 -11.16
CA ARG A 73 -12.05 -10.20 -11.90
C ARG A 73 -10.61 -10.10 -11.44
N CYS A 74 -9.72 -9.75 -12.36
CA CYS A 74 -8.32 -9.44 -12.10
C CYS A 74 -7.99 -8.01 -12.55
N VAL A 75 -7.13 -7.34 -11.79
CA VAL A 75 -6.76 -5.94 -12.00
C VAL A 75 -5.25 -5.84 -12.20
N LEU A 76 -4.86 -5.25 -13.31
CA LEU A 76 -3.48 -5.05 -13.72
C LEU A 76 -3.22 -3.55 -13.86
N GLN A 77 -2.10 -3.08 -13.34
CA GLN A 77 -1.67 -1.70 -13.48
C GLN A 77 -0.37 -1.66 -14.26
N TYR A 78 -0.28 -0.72 -15.19
CA TYR A 78 0.89 -0.47 -16.01
C TYR A 78 1.33 0.99 -15.87
N SER A 79 2.63 1.23 -15.96
CA SER A 79 3.22 2.55 -16.22
C SER A 79 3.58 2.63 -17.69
N LEU A 80 2.96 3.56 -18.40
CA LEU A 80 3.25 3.86 -19.78
C LEU A 80 4.25 5.01 -19.86
N ARG A 81 5.34 4.82 -20.59
CA ARG A 81 6.22 5.93 -20.99
C ARG A 81 5.59 6.60 -22.20
N VAL A 82 5.21 7.86 -22.07
CA VAL A 82 4.50 8.62 -23.11
C VAL A 82 5.39 9.76 -23.59
N ILE A 83 5.51 9.89 -24.92
CA ILE A 83 6.23 10.96 -25.61
C ILE A 83 5.20 11.89 -26.23
N ASP A 84 5.27 13.17 -25.90
CA ASP A 84 4.57 14.24 -26.57
C ASP A 84 5.27 14.57 -27.89
N ARG A 85 4.59 14.31 -29.01
CA ARG A 85 5.15 14.54 -30.35
C ARG A 85 5.27 16.01 -30.69
N VAL A 86 4.55 16.89 -29.99
CA VAL A 86 4.58 18.33 -30.22
C VAL A 86 5.75 18.95 -29.47
N THR A 87 5.93 18.60 -28.19
CA THR A 87 6.98 19.20 -27.35
C THR A 87 8.27 18.40 -27.31
N GLY A 88 8.25 17.13 -27.73
CA GLY A 88 9.35 16.18 -27.53
C GLY A 88 9.50 15.73 -26.08
N GLY A 89 8.67 16.23 -25.16
CA GLY A 89 8.71 15.88 -23.74
C GLY A 89 8.25 14.45 -23.50
N ALA A 90 8.78 13.82 -22.44
CA ALA A 90 8.39 12.48 -22.05
C ALA A 90 7.97 12.42 -20.57
N PHE A 91 6.89 11.70 -20.29
CA PHE A 91 6.32 11.54 -18.95
C PHE A 91 5.74 10.14 -18.78
N ASP A 92 5.46 9.77 -17.53
CA ASP A 92 4.88 8.47 -17.21
C ASP A 92 3.37 8.62 -16.94
N ARG A 93 2.58 7.67 -17.42
CA ARG A 93 1.12 7.64 -17.26
C ARG A 93 0.68 6.27 -16.77
N TRP A 94 -0.01 6.22 -15.64
CA TRP A 94 -0.60 4.97 -15.18
C TRP A 94 -1.89 4.64 -15.90
N VAL A 95 -2.02 3.36 -16.25
CA VAL A 95 -3.21 2.76 -16.86
C VAL A 95 -3.56 1.50 -16.10
N THR A 96 -4.85 1.28 -15.87
CA THR A 96 -5.37 0.11 -15.16
C THR A 96 -6.26 -0.71 -16.08
N GLY A 97 -5.87 -1.95 -16.35
CA GLY A 97 -6.69 -2.95 -17.00
C GLY A 97 -7.48 -3.77 -15.99
N VAL A 98 -8.76 -4.00 -16.26
CA VAL A 98 -9.64 -4.87 -15.47
C VAL A 98 -10.23 -5.93 -16.41
N VAL A 99 -9.94 -7.19 -16.12
CA VAL A 99 -10.47 -8.35 -16.83
C VAL A 99 -11.45 -9.09 -15.92
N TYR A 100 -12.50 -9.67 -16.51
CA TYR A 100 -13.57 -10.35 -15.80
C TYR A 100 -13.63 -11.82 -16.22
N SER A 101 -14.04 -12.70 -15.31
CA SER A 101 -14.18 -14.13 -15.63
C SER A 101 -15.44 -14.43 -16.44
N ARG A 102 -16.43 -13.53 -16.38
CA ARG A 102 -17.67 -13.62 -17.16
C ARG A 102 -17.54 -12.80 -18.42
N SER A 103 -17.79 -13.44 -19.56
CA SER A 103 -17.73 -12.77 -20.85
C SER A 103 -18.76 -11.65 -20.96
N GLY A 104 -18.38 -10.54 -21.60
CA GLY A 104 -19.22 -9.35 -21.82
C GLY A 104 -19.38 -8.41 -20.61
N GLU A 105 -18.90 -8.80 -19.42
CA GLU A 105 -19.02 -7.95 -18.22
C GLU A 105 -18.20 -6.65 -18.35
N ALA A 106 -16.99 -6.72 -18.92
CA ALA A 106 -16.14 -5.57 -19.17
C ALA A 106 -16.78 -4.56 -20.14
N GLU A 107 -17.35 -5.07 -21.24
CA GLU A 107 -17.99 -4.24 -22.26
C GLU A 107 -19.24 -3.54 -21.72
N ARG A 108 -20.07 -4.27 -20.97
CA ARG A 108 -21.25 -3.69 -20.29
C ARG A 108 -20.84 -2.54 -19.37
N LEU A 109 -19.84 -2.77 -18.51
CA LEU A 109 -19.35 -1.75 -17.58
C LEU A 109 -18.71 -0.56 -18.30
N TRP A 110 -17.97 -0.79 -19.39
CA TRP A 110 -17.43 0.29 -20.21
C TRP A 110 -18.54 1.21 -20.75
N ARG A 111 -19.61 0.64 -21.31
CA ARG A 111 -20.77 1.40 -21.79
C ARG A 111 -21.47 2.19 -20.68
N GLU A 112 -21.72 1.55 -19.55
CA GLU A 112 -22.38 2.17 -18.39
C GLU A 112 -21.56 3.36 -17.86
N LEU A 113 -20.24 3.19 -17.72
CA LEU A 113 -19.36 4.24 -17.22
C LEU A 113 -19.17 5.36 -18.25
N GLY A 114 -19.07 5.04 -19.53
CA GLY A 114 -18.93 6.02 -20.62
C GLY A 114 -20.11 6.99 -20.73
N ALA A 115 -21.31 6.57 -20.33
CA ALA A 115 -22.50 7.41 -20.32
C ALA A 115 -22.45 8.57 -19.29
N THR A 116 -21.49 8.57 -18.36
CA THR A 116 -21.42 9.53 -17.24
C THR A 116 -20.46 10.72 -17.46
N ASP A 117 -19.94 10.89 -18.68
CA ASP A 117 -18.87 11.85 -19.01
C ASP A 117 -17.66 11.80 -18.05
N PRO A 118 -16.83 10.75 -18.13
CA PRO A 118 -15.66 10.55 -17.27
C PRO A 118 -14.70 11.75 -17.17
N LYS A 119 -14.60 12.55 -18.24
CA LYS A 119 -13.65 13.67 -18.35
C LYS A 119 -13.97 14.80 -17.38
N ARG A 120 -15.25 15.01 -17.07
CA ARG A 120 -15.72 16.13 -16.24
C ARG A 120 -15.06 16.18 -14.86
N SER A 121 -14.62 15.04 -14.34
CA SER A 121 -13.99 14.93 -13.03
C SER A 121 -12.46 15.04 -13.07
N ILE A 122 -11.85 15.20 -14.24
CA ILE A 122 -10.41 15.11 -14.44
C ILE A 122 -9.86 16.48 -14.89
N PRO A 123 -8.78 16.98 -14.27
CA PRO A 123 -8.19 18.25 -14.68
C PRO A 123 -7.48 18.16 -16.03
N ASP A 124 -7.46 19.24 -16.81
CA ASP A 124 -6.84 19.28 -18.15
C ASP A 124 -5.39 18.81 -18.17
N GLN A 125 -4.60 19.15 -17.14
CA GLN A 125 -3.19 18.73 -17.02
C GLN A 125 -3.02 17.20 -16.89
N TRP A 126 -4.09 16.50 -16.52
CA TRP A 126 -4.12 15.05 -16.36
C TRP A 126 -4.81 14.32 -17.52
N LEU A 127 -5.52 15.04 -18.40
CA LEU A 127 -6.18 14.49 -19.58
C LEU A 127 -5.15 14.20 -20.68
N THR A 128 -4.61 12.98 -20.68
CA THR A 128 -3.66 12.52 -21.71
C THR A 128 -4.34 11.69 -22.80
N PHE A 129 -5.07 10.66 -22.39
CA PHE A 129 -5.86 9.79 -23.25
C PHE A 129 -7.32 9.85 -22.80
N GLU A 130 -8.22 9.32 -23.62
CA GLU A 130 -9.60 9.06 -23.20
C GLU A 130 -9.59 8.29 -21.87
N PRO A 131 -10.35 8.74 -20.84
CA PRO A 131 -10.24 8.19 -19.49
C PRO A 131 -10.63 6.71 -19.38
N LEU A 132 -11.40 6.24 -20.35
CA LEU A 132 -11.95 4.89 -20.46
C LEU A 132 -11.75 4.36 -21.87
N ALA A 133 -11.29 3.11 -21.97
CA ALA A 133 -11.26 2.35 -23.22
C ALA A 133 -11.73 0.91 -22.99
N TYR A 134 -12.16 0.27 -24.05
CA TYR A 134 -12.48 -1.16 -24.06
C TYR A 134 -11.59 -1.85 -25.10
N VAL A 135 -10.94 -2.94 -24.70
CA VAL A 135 -10.09 -3.76 -25.57
C VAL A 135 -10.84 -5.06 -25.87
N PRO A 136 -11.46 -5.21 -27.05
CA PRO A 136 -12.32 -6.36 -27.35
C PRO A 136 -11.60 -7.71 -27.30
N GLU A 137 -10.39 -7.78 -27.85
CA GLU A 137 -9.60 -9.02 -27.91
C GLU A 137 -9.16 -9.55 -26.54
N LEU A 138 -9.17 -8.69 -25.52
CA LEU A 138 -8.89 -9.05 -24.13
C LEU A 138 -10.12 -8.95 -23.23
N GLU A 139 -11.31 -8.67 -23.77
CA GLU A 139 -12.50 -8.30 -22.97
C GLU A 139 -12.14 -7.44 -21.74
N MET A 140 -11.33 -6.40 -21.95
CA MET A 140 -10.69 -5.65 -20.87
C MET A 140 -11.23 -4.24 -20.82
N LEU A 141 -11.65 -3.83 -19.62
CA LEU A 141 -11.94 -2.44 -19.29
C LEU A 141 -10.63 -1.74 -18.92
N VAL A 142 -10.30 -0.67 -19.62
CA VAL A 142 -9.09 0.13 -19.36
C VAL A 142 -9.46 1.49 -18.78
N GLN A 143 -8.81 1.87 -17.69
CA GLN A 143 -8.98 3.14 -16.98
C GLN A 143 -7.65 3.91 -16.99
N VAL A 144 -7.66 5.16 -17.41
CA VAL A 144 -6.46 6.02 -17.46
C VAL A 144 -6.43 6.93 -16.23
N PHE A 145 -5.35 6.86 -15.45
CA PHE A 145 -5.21 7.68 -14.24
C PHE A 145 -5.28 9.18 -14.58
N PRO A 146 -6.07 9.99 -13.85
CA PRO A 146 -6.62 9.72 -12.52
C PRO A 146 -8.05 9.16 -12.47
N TYR A 147 -8.63 8.77 -13.60
CA TYR A 147 -9.93 8.12 -13.57
C TYR A 147 -9.85 6.76 -12.88
N ASP A 148 -10.68 6.57 -11.86
CA ASP A 148 -10.85 5.31 -11.15
C ASP A 148 -12.29 5.19 -10.67
N ARG A 149 -13.01 4.22 -11.24
CA ARG A 149 -14.45 4.01 -10.98
C ARG A 149 -14.77 3.70 -9.51
N GLN A 150 -13.79 3.24 -8.73
CA GLN A 150 -13.94 2.90 -7.31
C GLN A 150 -13.42 4.01 -6.39
N LEU A 151 -12.64 4.98 -6.88
CA LEU A 151 -12.12 6.13 -6.13
C LEU A 151 -12.71 7.44 -6.68
N ARG A 152 -14.04 7.59 -6.54
CA ARG A 152 -14.82 8.66 -7.18
C ARG A 152 -14.37 10.07 -6.78
N GLY A 153 -13.85 10.24 -5.58
CA GLY A 153 -13.32 11.53 -5.10
C GLY A 153 -11.96 11.93 -5.70
N LEU A 154 -11.21 10.99 -6.30
CA LEU A 154 -9.81 11.21 -6.67
C LEU A 154 -9.64 12.33 -7.71
N GLY A 155 -10.43 12.30 -8.77
CA GLY A 155 -10.40 13.34 -9.81
C GLY A 155 -10.71 14.73 -9.24
N ARG A 156 -11.71 14.81 -8.33
CA ARG A 156 -12.12 16.07 -7.70
C ARG A 156 -11.03 16.64 -6.78
N VAL A 157 -10.41 15.82 -5.94
CA VAL A 157 -9.30 16.23 -5.06
C VAL A 157 -8.12 16.76 -5.88
N LEU A 158 -7.82 16.13 -7.02
CA LEU A 158 -6.78 16.60 -7.93
C LEU A 158 -7.19 17.87 -8.70
N ALA A 159 -8.48 18.07 -9.00
CA ALA A 159 -8.98 19.24 -9.73
C ALA A 159 -8.97 20.53 -8.91
N THR A 160 -9.13 20.42 -7.61
CA THR A 160 -9.10 21.57 -6.70
C THR A 160 -7.70 21.86 -6.18
N ASP A 161 -6.68 21.07 -6.55
CA ASP A 161 -5.36 21.04 -5.91
C ASP A 161 -5.46 20.93 -4.38
N GLY A 162 -6.49 20.21 -3.88
CA GLY A 162 -6.73 20.02 -2.45
C GLY A 162 -7.11 21.30 -1.67
N ARG A 163 -7.69 22.33 -2.32
CA ARG A 163 -8.10 23.58 -1.66
C ARG A 163 -9.05 23.38 -0.46
N GLU A 164 -9.87 22.33 -0.49
CA GLU A 164 -10.74 21.92 0.61
C GLU A 164 -9.99 21.58 1.91
N LEU A 165 -8.69 21.31 1.83
CA LEU A 165 -7.84 20.93 2.97
C LEU A 165 -7.28 22.15 3.70
N ALA A 166 -7.22 23.31 3.04
CA ALA A 166 -6.61 24.51 3.62
C ALA A 166 -7.29 24.99 4.91
N PRO A 167 -8.65 25.01 5.02
CA PRO A 167 -9.32 25.35 6.27
C PRO A 167 -8.95 24.41 7.42
N LEU A 168 -8.79 23.11 7.16
CA LEU A 168 -8.42 22.11 8.17
C LEU A 168 -7.04 22.41 8.77
N LEU A 169 -6.05 22.73 7.92
CA LEU A 169 -4.70 23.06 8.39
C LEU A 169 -4.63 24.44 9.06
N ARG A 170 -5.44 25.41 8.62
CA ARG A 170 -5.55 26.73 9.27
C ARG A 170 -6.17 26.62 10.66
N ALA A 171 -7.06 25.67 10.91
CA ALA A 171 -7.58 25.43 12.26
C ALA A 171 -6.50 24.87 13.22
N GLN A 172 -5.37 24.37 12.71
CA GLN A 172 -4.26 23.82 13.50
C GLN A 172 -3.19 24.83 13.89
N VAL A 173 -3.32 26.09 13.47
CA VAL A 173 -2.42 27.15 13.93
C VAL A 173 -3.07 27.88 15.11
N GLY A 174 -2.24 28.20 16.11
CA GLY A 174 -2.69 28.90 17.31
C GLY A 174 -3.10 30.35 17.01
N ALA A 175 -3.34 31.13 18.07
CA ALA A 175 -3.78 32.53 17.95
C ALA A 175 -2.91 33.36 16.97
N GLY A 176 -3.57 34.08 16.06
CA GLY A 176 -2.94 34.91 15.03
C GLY A 176 -3.89 35.18 13.86
N ASP A 177 -3.58 36.16 13.02
CA ASP A 177 -4.32 36.41 11.77
C ASP A 177 -3.60 35.73 10.59
N TRP A 178 -3.75 34.41 10.53
CA TRP A 178 -3.07 33.59 9.54
C TRP A 178 -3.76 33.66 8.19
N ARG A 179 -3.00 34.05 7.15
CA ARG A 179 -3.38 33.94 5.75
C ARG A 179 -2.70 32.75 5.09
N ALA A 180 -3.46 31.98 4.32
CA ALA A 180 -2.95 30.87 3.53
C ALA A 180 -2.34 31.36 2.21
N GLY A 181 -1.15 30.85 1.90
CA GLY A 181 -0.55 30.92 0.57
C GLY A 181 -1.11 29.84 -0.36
N ALA A 182 -0.40 29.57 -1.45
CA ALA A 182 -0.75 28.47 -2.35
C ALA A 182 -0.46 27.12 -1.68
N GLY A 183 -1.46 26.24 -1.68
CA GLY A 183 -1.27 24.85 -1.27
C GLY A 183 -0.57 24.05 -2.37
N ARG A 184 0.17 23.01 -1.96
CA ARG A 184 0.78 22.02 -2.86
C ARG A 184 0.29 20.63 -2.52
N LEU A 185 -0.33 19.97 -3.48
CA LEU A 185 -0.77 18.59 -3.39
C LEU A 185 0.20 17.68 -4.14
N GLU A 186 0.61 16.57 -3.52
CA GLU A 186 1.56 15.61 -4.07
C GLU A 186 1.04 14.19 -3.89
N LEU A 187 0.95 13.43 -4.98
CA LEU A 187 0.57 12.03 -4.93
C LEU A 187 1.74 11.17 -4.44
N LEU A 188 1.56 10.49 -3.31
CA LEU A 188 2.58 9.61 -2.74
C LEU A 188 2.40 8.16 -3.19
N ARG A 189 1.15 7.71 -3.26
CA ARG A 189 0.82 6.33 -3.58
C ARG A 189 -0.54 6.24 -4.25
N TYR A 190 -0.64 5.41 -5.27
CA TYR A 190 -1.92 5.05 -5.88
C TYR A 190 -2.00 3.52 -6.00
N ARG A 191 -3.07 2.94 -5.45
CA ARG A 191 -3.42 1.54 -5.62
C ARG A 191 -4.78 1.48 -6.32
N PRO A 192 -4.83 1.10 -7.60
CA PRO A 192 -6.05 1.12 -8.37
C PRO A 192 -7.19 0.40 -7.68
N GLU A 193 -8.30 1.10 -7.63
CA GLU A 193 -9.54 0.75 -6.98
C GLU A 193 -9.43 0.48 -5.48
N ILE A 194 -8.31 0.76 -4.80
CA ILE A 194 -8.17 0.53 -3.35
C ILE A 194 -8.07 1.85 -2.62
N GLY A 195 -7.22 2.74 -3.10
CA GLY A 195 -7.05 4.08 -2.54
C GLY A 195 -5.85 4.81 -3.10
N ALA A 196 -5.84 6.12 -2.90
CA ALA A 196 -4.73 7.01 -3.19
C ALA A 196 -4.32 7.77 -1.92
N ALA A 197 -3.02 7.85 -1.65
CA ALA A 197 -2.45 8.64 -0.57
C ALA A 197 -1.72 9.85 -1.17
N LEU A 198 -2.06 11.04 -0.70
CA LEU A 198 -1.47 12.30 -1.11
C LEU A 198 -0.95 13.07 0.11
N ARG A 199 0.05 13.92 -0.11
CA ARG A 199 0.52 14.92 0.86
C ARG A 199 0.04 16.28 0.42
N TYR A 200 -0.61 17.01 1.31
CA TYR A 200 -0.93 18.40 1.11
C TYR A 200 -0.04 19.27 2.00
N THR A 201 0.63 20.26 1.41
CA THR A 201 1.49 21.23 2.11
C THR A 201 0.89 22.62 1.95
N LEU A 202 0.73 23.32 3.06
CA LEU A 202 0.20 24.69 3.10
C LEU A 202 1.17 25.61 3.83
N GLU A 203 1.52 26.72 3.19
CA GLU A 203 2.23 27.82 3.85
C GLU A 203 1.23 28.82 4.42
N LEU A 204 1.40 29.15 5.69
CA LEU A 204 0.59 30.11 6.43
C LEU A 204 1.47 31.28 6.86
N ARG A 205 0.97 32.51 6.71
CA ARG A 205 1.64 33.73 7.17
C ARG A 205 0.75 34.52 8.10
N ASP A 206 1.20 34.78 9.31
CA ASP A 206 0.53 35.68 10.24
C ASP A 206 0.76 37.13 9.78
N THR A 207 -0.33 37.83 9.47
CA THR A 207 -0.28 39.21 8.96
C THR A 207 0.22 40.20 10.00
N ARG A 208 0.07 39.89 11.29
CA ARG A 208 0.44 40.79 12.39
C ARG A 208 1.92 40.70 12.73
N SER A 209 2.43 39.48 12.89
CA SER A 209 3.82 39.26 13.29
C SER A 209 4.77 39.01 12.10
N GLY A 210 4.23 38.78 10.91
CA GLY A 210 4.99 38.37 9.73
C GLY A 210 5.51 36.93 9.78
N ARG A 211 5.26 36.19 10.87
CA ARG A 211 5.69 34.81 11.05
C ARG A 211 5.10 33.90 9.98
N THR A 212 5.91 32.99 9.48
CA THR A 212 5.48 31.95 8.54
C THR A 212 5.48 30.58 9.21
N GLN A 213 4.57 29.72 8.77
CA GLN A 213 4.45 28.36 9.25
C GLN A 213 4.03 27.45 8.11
N THR A 214 4.78 26.37 7.89
CA THR A 214 4.36 25.29 6.99
C THR A 214 3.57 24.27 7.78
N ARG A 215 2.42 23.87 7.24
CA ARG A 215 1.57 22.79 7.74
C ARG A 215 1.42 21.73 6.68
N ARG A 216 1.31 20.48 7.10
CA ARG A 216 1.10 19.35 6.21
C ARG A 216 0.02 18.45 6.75
N CYS A 217 -0.74 17.84 5.85
CA CYS A 217 -1.60 16.71 6.14
C CYS A 217 -1.46 15.66 5.05
N TYR A 218 -1.89 14.45 5.40
CA TYR A 218 -1.96 13.31 4.51
C TYR A 218 -3.42 13.00 4.19
N VAL A 219 -3.68 12.77 2.91
CA VAL A 219 -5.00 12.68 2.32
C VAL A 219 -5.14 11.29 1.75
N LYS A 220 -6.14 10.54 2.21
CA LYS A 220 -6.40 9.18 1.77
C LYS A 220 -7.75 9.13 1.09
N VAL A 221 -7.73 9.16 -0.25
CA VAL A 221 -8.93 8.96 -1.07
C VAL A 221 -9.22 7.46 -1.09
N CYS A 222 -10.40 7.09 -0.61
CA CYS A 222 -10.81 5.71 -0.39
C CYS A 222 -12.01 5.34 -1.26
N ARG A 223 -12.40 4.07 -1.19
CA ARG A 223 -13.74 3.66 -1.60
C ARG A 223 -14.79 4.27 -0.66
N PRO A 224 -16.01 4.50 -1.15
CA PRO A 224 -17.10 5.00 -0.32
C PRO A 224 -17.29 4.20 0.98
N GLY A 225 -17.46 4.93 2.09
CA GLY A 225 -17.71 4.39 3.43
C GLY A 225 -16.48 3.83 4.16
N ARG A 226 -15.40 3.44 3.46
CA ARG A 226 -14.21 2.85 4.10
C ARG A 226 -13.44 3.84 4.98
N GLY A 227 -13.31 5.09 4.53
CA GLY A 227 -12.59 6.12 5.27
C GLY A 227 -13.31 6.57 6.55
N ALA A 228 -14.65 6.55 6.56
CA ALA A 228 -15.47 6.96 7.70
C ALA A 228 -15.24 6.07 8.94
N ALA A 229 -15.25 4.75 8.76
CA ALA A 229 -14.99 3.81 9.85
C ALA A 229 -13.57 3.98 10.42
N THR A 230 -12.59 4.21 9.54
CA THR A 230 -11.19 4.45 9.95
C THR A 230 -11.07 5.76 10.73
N PHE A 231 -11.74 6.83 10.29
CA PHE A 231 -11.78 8.11 11.00
C PHE A 231 -12.31 7.95 12.43
N GLN A 232 -13.48 7.32 12.59
CA GLN A 232 -14.12 7.09 13.90
C GLN A 232 -13.23 6.26 14.83
N LEU A 233 -12.60 5.21 14.29
CA LEU A 233 -11.64 4.40 15.04
C LEU A 233 -10.47 5.25 15.55
N MET A 234 -9.87 6.05 14.68
CA MET A 234 -8.74 6.92 15.04
C MET A 234 -9.14 7.97 16.07
N GLU A 235 -10.32 8.57 15.97
CA GLU A 235 -10.83 9.50 16.98
C GLU A 235 -10.95 8.82 18.36
N ALA A 236 -11.52 7.61 18.41
CA ALA A 236 -11.68 6.85 19.65
C ALA A 236 -10.33 6.44 20.26
N LEU A 237 -9.36 6.09 19.43
CA LEU A 237 -7.99 5.82 19.86
C LEU A 237 -7.31 7.09 20.40
N CYS A 238 -7.34 8.21 19.68
CA CYS A 238 -6.75 9.47 20.14
C CYS A 238 -7.38 9.95 21.46
N ALA A 239 -8.70 9.86 21.61
CA ALA A 239 -9.39 10.25 22.84
C ALA A 239 -8.92 9.43 24.06
N GLY A 240 -8.58 8.15 23.86
CA GLY A 240 -8.05 7.28 24.92
C GLY A 240 -6.63 7.61 25.39
N HIS A 241 -5.87 8.39 24.61
CA HIS A 241 -4.47 8.72 24.91
C HIS A 241 -4.28 10.10 25.55
N ALA A 242 -5.34 10.91 25.64
CA ALA A 242 -5.28 12.25 26.20
C ALA A 242 -4.92 12.21 27.70
N GLY A 243 -3.65 12.44 28.04
CA GLY A 243 -3.17 12.61 29.43
C GLY A 243 -2.25 11.51 29.98
N ALA A 244 -2.05 10.40 29.27
CA ALA A 244 -1.12 9.34 29.69
C ALA A 244 0.26 9.51 29.05
N ARG A 245 1.35 9.31 29.81
CA ARG A 245 2.69 9.10 29.24
C ARG A 245 2.75 7.70 28.63
N SER A 246 2.20 7.54 27.42
CA SER A 246 2.30 6.31 26.64
C SER A 246 3.63 6.24 25.87
N ALA A 247 4.14 5.03 25.64
CA ALA A 247 5.30 4.79 24.77
C ALA A 247 4.97 4.95 23.28
N TYR A 248 3.69 5.05 22.93
CA TYR A 248 3.21 5.26 21.58
C TYR A 248 2.12 6.34 21.52
N ASP A 249 2.06 7.01 20.37
CA ASP A 249 1.06 8.01 20.03
C ASP A 249 0.33 7.58 18.73
N VAL A 250 -0.91 8.03 18.56
CA VAL A 250 -1.71 7.81 17.35
C VAL A 250 -1.74 9.11 16.56
N VAL A 251 -1.45 9.04 15.26
CA VAL A 251 -1.54 10.23 14.40
C VAL A 251 -2.97 10.77 14.41
N ARG A 252 -3.11 12.09 14.57
CA ARG A 252 -4.41 12.71 14.75
C ARG A 252 -5.21 12.68 13.45
N PRO A 253 -6.44 12.13 13.44
CA PRO A 253 -7.36 12.31 12.33
C PRO A 253 -7.87 13.75 12.34
N LEU A 254 -7.82 14.43 11.19
CA LEU A 254 -8.25 15.83 11.06
C LEU A 254 -9.70 15.95 10.61
N ALA A 255 -10.11 15.15 9.62
CA ALA A 255 -11.48 15.10 9.11
C ALA A 255 -11.72 13.86 8.25
N TYR A 256 -12.98 13.49 8.10
CA TYR A 256 -13.46 12.70 6.96
C TYR A 256 -14.35 13.59 6.09
N LEU A 257 -13.98 13.74 4.81
CA LEU A 257 -14.72 14.52 3.82
C LEU A 257 -15.63 13.57 3.04
N GLU A 258 -16.90 13.50 3.44
CA GLU A 258 -17.87 12.53 2.91
C GLU A 258 -18.09 12.70 1.41
N GLU A 259 -18.18 13.93 0.91
CA GLU A 259 -18.41 14.21 -0.51
C GLU A 259 -17.23 13.78 -1.40
N LEU A 260 -16.07 13.50 -0.81
CA LEU A 260 -14.84 13.14 -1.50
C LEU A 260 -14.36 11.72 -1.14
N ASP A 261 -15.08 11.00 -0.27
CA ASP A 261 -14.65 9.71 0.29
C ASP A 261 -13.20 9.74 0.82
N THR A 262 -12.84 10.83 1.49
CA THR A 262 -11.45 11.17 1.77
C THR A 262 -11.20 11.33 3.27
N LEU A 263 -10.30 10.52 3.81
CA LEU A 263 -9.78 10.65 5.17
C LEU A 263 -8.57 11.61 5.16
N VAL A 264 -8.59 12.61 6.03
CA VAL A 264 -7.50 13.57 6.21
C VAL A 264 -6.86 13.36 7.58
N VAL A 265 -5.55 13.19 7.59
CA VAL A 265 -4.75 12.86 8.77
C VAL A 265 -3.62 13.86 8.92
N ASP A 266 -3.24 14.18 10.15
CA ASP A 266 -2.14 15.11 10.44
C ASP A 266 -0.78 14.54 10.00
N GLU A 267 0.25 15.38 9.93
CA GLU A 267 1.62 14.91 9.76
C GLU A 267 2.10 14.23 11.05
N ALA A 268 2.51 12.96 10.96
CA ALA A 268 3.10 12.26 12.09
C ALA A 268 4.47 12.88 12.44
N PRO A 269 4.74 13.20 13.71
CA PRO A 269 6.00 13.79 14.12
C PRO A 269 7.15 12.78 14.00
N GLY A 270 8.35 13.28 13.68
CA GLY A 270 9.56 12.47 13.62
C GLY A 270 9.84 11.88 12.24
N THR A 271 10.64 10.81 12.21
CA THR A 271 11.09 10.15 10.98
C THR A 271 10.63 8.71 10.94
N ALA A 272 10.08 8.26 9.81
CA ALA A 272 9.68 6.86 9.64
C ALA A 272 10.86 5.91 9.89
N LEU A 273 10.63 4.82 10.63
CA LEU A 273 11.65 3.82 10.97
C LEU A 273 12.30 3.25 9.70
N LEU A 274 11.53 3.06 8.62
CA LEU A 274 12.07 2.64 7.32
C LEU A 274 13.16 3.59 6.79
N VAL A 275 12.98 4.91 6.95
CA VAL A 275 13.98 5.90 6.51
C VAL A 275 15.23 5.81 7.38
N LEU A 276 15.08 5.65 8.69
CA LEU A 276 16.21 5.48 9.62
C LEU A 276 17.01 4.20 9.33
N LEU A 277 16.33 3.10 8.99
CA LEU A 277 16.97 1.83 8.62
C LEU A 277 17.80 1.96 7.33
N ARG A 278 17.35 2.79 6.38
CA ARG A 278 18.08 3.12 5.13
C ARG A 278 19.23 4.10 5.36
N GLY A 279 19.22 4.83 6.47
CA GLY A 279 20.26 5.79 6.86
C GLY A 279 21.58 5.11 7.22
N ARG A 280 22.62 5.93 7.38
CA ARG A 280 23.95 5.45 7.80
C ARG A 280 24.08 5.28 9.31
N ASP A 281 23.36 6.10 10.07
CA ASP A 281 23.38 6.11 11.53
C ASP A 281 22.89 4.79 12.12
N ASP A 282 23.21 4.52 13.39
CA ASP A 282 22.76 3.32 14.09
C ASP A 282 21.22 3.35 14.29
N PRO A 283 20.45 2.43 13.69
CA PRO A 283 19.00 2.42 13.84
C PRO A 283 18.54 1.69 15.10
N MET A 284 19.44 1.03 15.87
CA MET A 284 19.05 0.18 17.01
C MET A 284 18.25 0.92 18.09
N PRO A 285 18.55 2.17 18.47
CA PRO A 285 17.71 2.90 19.45
C PRO A 285 16.27 3.09 18.96
N ALA A 286 16.11 3.46 17.68
CA ALA A 286 14.80 3.64 17.05
C ALA A 286 14.03 2.32 16.93
N VAL A 287 14.72 1.23 16.57
CA VAL A 287 14.16 -0.12 16.53
C VAL A 287 13.64 -0.56 17.90
N ARG A 288 14.42 -0.34 18.97
CA ARG A 288 13.99 -0.70 20.33
C ARG A 288 12.85 0.19 20.81
N ALA A 289 12.83 1.48 20.46
CA ALA A 289 11.71 2.37 20.76
C ALA A 289 10.42 1.90 20.09
N ALA A 290 10.48 1.53 18.81
CA ALA A 290 9.37 0.94 18.07
C ALA A 290 8.84 -0.35 18.72
N ALA A 291 9.73 -1.23 19.17
CA ALA A 291 9.34 -2.47 19.84
C ALA A 291 8.61 -2.21 21.17
N ARG A 292 9.12 -1.28 21.99
CA ARG A 292 8.47 -0.86 23.25
C ARG A 292 7.10 -0.23 23.01
N ALA A 293 7.00 0.62 21.98
CA ALA A 293 5.76 1.25 21.57
C ALA A 293 4.69 0.22 21.18
N LEU A 294 5.06 -0.77 20.36
CA LEU A 294 4.16 -1.85 19.96
C LEU A 294 3.74 -2.72 21.15
N ALA A 295 4.69 -3.11 22.02
CA ALA A 295 4.37 -3.87 23.23
C ALA A 295 3.38 -3.11 24.12
N ALA A 296 3.58 -1.81 24.32
CA ALA A 296 2.65 -0.97 25.07
C ALA A 296 1.27 -0.89 24.40
N PHE A 297 1.19 -0.85 23.07
CA PHE A 297 -0.07 -0.87 22.32
C PHE A 297 -0.83 -2.18 22.51
N HIS A 298 -0.16 -3.33 22.44
CA HIS A 298 -0.81 -4.63 22.64
C HIS A 298 -1.25 -4.86 24.09
N LEU A 299 -0.50 -4.37 25.07
CA LEU A 299 -0.82 -4.60 26.49
C LEU A 299 -1.86 -3.63 27.04
N ASN A 300 -1.78 -2.36 26.64
CA ASN A 300 -2.55 -1.28 27.26
C ASN A 300 -3.46 -0.54 26.29
N GLY A 301 -3.38 -0.86 25.00
CA GLY A 301 -4.23 -0.27 23.99
C GLY A 301 -5.70 -0.63 24.24
N ARG A 302 -6.58 0.27 23.80
CA ARG A 302 -8.02 -0.02 23.82
C ARG A 302 -8.33 -1.01 22.70
N ALA A 303 -9.00 -2.10 23.03
CA ALA A 303 -9.48 -3.10 22.09
C ALA A 303 -10.66 -2.54 21.27
N ILE A 304 -10.35 -1.69 20.30
CA ILE A 304 -11.31 -1.04 19.41
C ILE A 304 -11.07 -1.56 18.00
N GLY A 305 -12.12 -2.07 17.37
CA GLY A 305 -12.06 -2.63 16.02
C GLY A 305 -12.81 -3.96 15.92
N PRO A 306 -12.84 -4.57 14.73
CA PRO A 306 -13.36 -5.91 14.56
C PRO A 306 -12.51 -6.93 15.30
N HIS A 307 -13.16 -7.97 15.83
CA HIS A 307 -12.46 -9.16 16.33
C HIS A 307 -11.97 -9.99 15.15
N GLU A 308 -10.69 -10.36 15.13
CA GLU A 308 -10.08 -11.24 14.13
C GLU A 308 -9.90 -12.64 14.75
N PRO A 309 -10.84 -13.58 14.50
CA PRO A 309 -10.71 -14.93 15.02
C PRO A 309 -9.58 -15.68 14.32
N LEU A 310 -9.05 -16.73 14.96
CA LEU A 310 -8.06 -17.63 14.38
C LEU A 310 -8.46 -18.12 12.97
N ALA A 311 -9.75 -18.39 12.76
CA ALA A 311 -10.25 -18.84 11.46
C ALA A 311 -10.02 -17.84 10.32
N GLU A 312 -10.13 -16.53 10.58
CA GLU A 312 -9.85 -15.50 9.56
C GLU A 312 -8.35 -15.43 9.27
N GLN A 313 -7.52 -15.60 10.30
CA GLN A 313 -6.07 -15.68 10.13
C GLN A 313 -5.65 -16.90 9.29
N ILE A 314 -6.20 -18.09 9.59
CA ILE A 314 -5.98 -19.30 8.79
C ILE A 314 -6.42 -19.04 7.35
N HIS A 315 -7.58 -18.41 7.15
CA HIS A 315 -8.06 -18.08 5.82
C HIS A 315 -7.15 -17.10 5.06
N ASP A 316 -6.47 -16.17 5.74
CA ASP A 316 -5.46 -15.30 5.13
C ASP A 316 -4.23 -16.09 4.66
N VAL A 317 -3.75 -17.04 5.46
CA VAL A 317 -2.61 -17.91 5.10
C VAL A 317 -2.95 -18.82 3.92
N GLU A 318 -4.13 -19.46 3.93
CA GLU A 318 -4.61 -20.27 2.81
C GLU A 318 -4.73 -19.46 1.52
N ARG A 319 -5.30 -18.25 1.60
CA ARG A 319 -5.39 -17.33 0.45
C ARG A 319 -4.02 -16.95 -0.08
N ALA A 320 -3.04 -16.77 0.80
CA ALA A 320 -1.67 -16.50 0.39
C ALA A 320 -1.04 -17.71 -0.29
N ALA A 321 -1.19 -18.89 0.31
CA ALA A 321 -0.69 -20.16 -0.24
C ALA A 321 -1.26 -20.44 -1.63
N SER A 322 -2.59 -20.40 -1.82
CA SER A 322 -3.21 -20.67 -3.13
C SER A 322 -2.73 -19.73 -4.23
N LEU A 323 -2.52 -18.45 -3.90
CA LEU A 323 -1.99 -17.48 -4.86
C LEU A 323 -0.53 -17.78 -5.23
N LEU A 324 0.30 -18.15 -4.25
CA LEU A 324 1.70 -18.46 -4.48
C LEU A 324 1.87 -19.78 -5.24
N GLU A 325 1.08 -20.81 -4.92
CA GLU A 325 1.09 -22.09 -5.65
C GLU A 325 0.79 -21.89 -7.14
N TRP A 326 -0.11 -20.96 -7.46
CA TRP A 326 -0.38 -20.61 -8.85
C TRP A 326 0.66 -19.69 -9.46
N ALA A 327 1.17 -18.69 -8.72
CA ALA A 327 2.11 -17.72 -9.28
C ALA A 327 3.53 -18.30 -9.46
N CYS A 328 3.94 -19.21 -8.58
CA CYS A 328 5.25 -19.86 -8.55
C CYS A 328 5.12 -21.38 -8.35
N PRO A 329 4.70 -22.12 -9.40
CA PRO A 329 4.57 -23.58 -9.33
C PRO A 329 5.83 -24.30 -8.83
N GLU A 330 7.01 -23.70 -9.05
CA GLU A 330 8.31 -24.22 -8.63
C GLU A 330 8.51 -24.36 -7.11
N VAL A 331 7.73 -23.63 -6.28
CA VAL A 331 7.82 -23.69 -4.81
C VAL A 331 6.53 -24.17 -4.15
N SER A 332 5.59 -24.71 -4.94
CA SER A 332 4.23 -25.05 -4.45
C SER A 332 4.23 -26.09 -3.33
N ASP A 333 5.11 -27.08 -3.38
CA ASP A 333 5.16 -28.12 -2.34
C ASP A 333 5.63 -27.54 -0.99
N ASP A 334 6.65 -26.67 -1.01
CA ASP A 334 7.10 -25.94 0.17
C ASP A 334 6.01 -25.01 0.72
N VAL A 335 5.33 -24.26 -0.16
CA VAL A 335 4.22 -23.38 0.23
C VAL A 335 3.11 -24.19 0.90
N ARG A 336 2.74 -25.35 0.33
CA ARG A 336 1.70 -26.22 0.88
C ARG A 336 2.11 -26.79 2.23
N ALA A 337 3.36 -27.24 2.37
CA ALA A 337 3.89 -27.75 3.64
C ALA A 337 3.85 -26.68 4.73
N VAL A 338 4.35 -25.47 4.45
CA VAL A 338 4.31 -24.34 5.38
C VAL A 338 2.86 -24.00 5.78
N ALA A 339 1.97 -23.84 4.80
CA ALA A 339 0.58 -23.49 5.07
C ALA A 339 -0.11 -24.58 5.91
N ALA A 340 0.07 -25.85 5.58
CA ALA A 340 -0.50 -26.97 6.32
C ALA A 340 -0.02 -27.01 7.78
N THR A 341 1.29 -26.79 8.03
CA THR A 341 1.82 -26.70 9.40
C THR A 341 1.22 -25.52 10.16
N VAL A 342 1.12 -24.34 9.54
CA VAL A 342 0.50 -23.17 10.20
C VAL A 342 -0.98 -23.43 10.50
N VAL A 343 -1.74 -24.02 9.57
CA VAL A 343 -3.17 -24.35 9.76
C VAL A 343 -3.37 -25.37 10.89
N ALA A 344 -2.49 -26.37 10.98
CA ALA A 344 -2.60 -27.45 11.96
C ALA A 344 -2.19 -27.02 13.37
N ASP A 345 -1.12 -26.22 13.48
CA ASP A 345 -0.44 -25.98 14.76
C ASP A 345 -0.73 -24.62 15.39
N LEU A 346 -1.22 -23.63 14.62
CA LEU A 346 -1.51 -22.31 15.16
C LEU A 346 -2.77 -22.35 16.03
N THR A 347 -2.61 -22.04 17.31
CA THR A 347 -3.69 -22.05 18.29
C THR A 347 -4.26 -20.65 18.54
N GLU A 348 -5.51 -20.60 18.99
CA GLU A 348 -6.15 -19.35 19.38
C GLU A 348 -5.43 -18.72 20.58
N ALA A 349 -5.28 -17.39 20.53
CA ALA A 349 -4.63 -16.60 21.57
C ALA A 349 -5.64 -15.63 22.21
N PRO A 350 -5.48 -15.28 23.50
CA PRO A 350 -6.24 -14.18 24.09
C PRO A 350 -6.06 -12.91 23.25
N PRO A 351 -7.15 -12.34 22.69
CA PRO A 351 -7.01 -11.31 21.68
C PRO A 351 -6.74 -9.95 22.32
N THR A 352 -5.86 -9.18 21.68
CA THR A 352 -5.44 -7.84 22.11
C THR A 352 -5.56 -6.88 20.92
N PRO A 353 -5.50 -5.55 21.13
CA PRO A 353 -5.44 -4.63 20.00
C PRO A 353 -4.21 -4.94 19.13
N ILE A 354 -4.41 -5.07 17.83
CA ILE A 354 -3.35 -5.24 16.84
C ILE A 354 -3.49 -4.19 15.75
N HIS A 355 -2.37 -3.75 15.20
CA HIS A 355 -2.31 -2.86 14.06
C HIS A 355 -2.72 -3.58 12.76
N GLY A 356 -2.37 -4.87 12.60
CA GLY A 356 -2.85 -5.75 11.53
C GLY A 356 -2.17 -5.58 10.17
N ASP A 357 -1.46 -4.47 9.95
CA ASP A 357 -0.57 -4.27 8.78
C ASP A 357 0.79 -3.65 9.14
N LEU A 358 1.38 -4.04 10.27
CA LEU A 358 2.57 -3.36 10.80
C LEU A 358 3.77 -3.43 9.83
N LYS A 359 4.37 -2.28 9.56
CA LYS A 359 5.57 -2.10 8.73
C LYS A 359 6.45 -0.98 9.26
N ALA A 360 7.73 -0.98 8.87
CA ALA A 360 8.67 0.06 9.32
C ALA A 360 8.33 1.47 8.81
N ASP A 361 7.59 1.62 7.71
CA ASP A 361 7.11 2.91 7.21
C ASP A 361 5.86 3.41 7.95
N HIS A 362 5.27 2.60 8.83
CA HIS A 362 4.10 2.96 9.63
C HIS A 362 4.47 3.49 11.03
N LEU A 363 5.76 3.47 11.38
CA LEU A 363 6.27 3.82 12.70
C LEU A 363 7.17 5.05 12.62
N PHE A 364 6.73 6.18 13.16
CA PHE A 364 7.46 7.45 13.12
C PHE A 364 8.14 7.71 14.47
N ILE A 365 9.44 7.96 14.42
CA ILE A 365 10.31 8.04 15.60
C ILE A 365 10.70 9.51 15.85
N ALA A 366 10.36 10.01 17.03
CA ALA A 366 10.72 11.33 17.53
C ALA A 366 11.36 11.21 18.92
N GLY A 367 12.67 10.94 18.95
CA GLY A 367 13.35 10.52 20.18
C GLY A 367 12.81 9.16 20.64
N ASP A 368 12.38 9.06 21.90
CA ASP A 368 11.75 7.84 22.44
C ASP A 368 10.25 7.73 22.16
N ARG A 369 9.62 8.75 21.56
CA ARG A 369 8.20 8.71 21.20
C ARG A 369 8.02 8.10 19.82
N VAL A 370 7.05 7.20 19.72
CA VAL A 370 6.70 6.54 18.46
C VAL A 370 5.26 6.89 18.09
N THR A 371 5.06 7.54 16.94
CA THR A 371 3.73 7.73 16.38
C THR A 371 3.44 6.64 15.35
N VAL A 372 2.34 5.92 15.55
CA VAL A 372 1.87 4.89 14.62
C VAL A 372 0.91 5.53 13.61
N ILE A 373 0.95 5.08 12.35
CA ILE A 373 0.05 5.51 11.27
C ILE A 373 -0.60 4.31 10.56
N ASP A 374 -1.57 4.57 9.67
CA ASP A 374 -2.27 3.58 8.81
C ASP A 374 -3.14 2.55 9.57
N PHE A 375 -4.16 3.03 10.28
CA PHE A 375 -5.07 2.24 11.11
C PHE A 375 -6.17 1.49 10.32
N ASP A 376 -5.97 1.25 9.02
CA ASP A 376 -6.96 0.61 8.13
C ASP A 376 -7.27 -0.86 8.45
N ARG A 377 -6.32 -1.56 9.09
CA ARG A 377 -6.41 -2.99 9.40
C ARG A 377 -6.37 -3.28 10.90
N VAL A 378 -6.55 -2.25 11.72
CA VAL A 378 -6.57 -2.42 13.17
C VAL A 378 -7.75 -3.30 13.56
N ALA A 379 -7.46 -4.24 14.45
CA ALA A 379 -8.38 -5.27 14.89
C ALA A 379 -8.05 -5.67 16.33
N VAL A 380 -8.80 -6.64 16.85
CA VAL A 380 -8.54 -7.29 18.13
C VAL A 380 -8.26 -8.76 17.85
N GLY A 381 -7.01 -9.21 18.03
CA GLY A 381 -6.51 -10.52 17.58
C GLY A 381 -5.19 -10.93 18.26
N ASP A 382 -4.47 -11.91 17.70
CA ASP A 382 -3.22 -12.41 18.29
C ASP A 382 -2.11 -11.32 18.25
N PRO A 383 -1.61 -10.84 19.41
CA PRO A 383 -0.58 -9.81 19.48
C PRO A 383 0.74 -10.18 18.78
N VAL A 384 0.99 -11.46 18.55
CA VAL A 384 2.23 -11.95 17.92
C VAL A 384 2.22 -11.73 16.40
N ARG A 385 1.05 -11.48 15.80
CA ARG A 385 0.93 -11.27 14.35
C ARG A 385 1.71 -10.05 13.86
N ASP A 386 1.61 -8.93 14.57
CA ASP A 386 2.30 -7.68 14.20
C ASP A 386 3.83 -7.75 14.26
N PRO A 387 4.48 -8.22 15.35
CA PRO A 387 5.93 -8.36 15.38
C PRO A 387 6.43 -9.40 14.38
N ALA A 388 5.70 -10.50 14.15
CA ALA A 388 6.02 -11.49 13.13
C ALA A 388 5.97 -10.90 11.71
N ARG A 389 4.94 -10.07 11.43
CA ARG A 389 4.80 -9.36 10.15
C ARG A 389 5.95 -8.38 9.93
N LEU A 390 6.25 -7.52 10.90
CA LEU A 390 7.37 -6.58 10.77
C LEU A 390 8.70 -7.32 10.59
N TYR A 391 8.93 -8.39 11.36
CA TYR A 391 10.11 -9.25 11.21
C TYR A 391 10.22 -9.79 9.78
N ALA A 392 9.14 -10.32 9.20
CA ALA A 392 9.09 -10.77 7.81
C ALA A 392 9.38 -9.68 6.78
N TYR A 393 8.87 -8.46 6.97
CA TYR A 393 9.22 -7.33 6.08
C TYR A 393 10.71 -6.97 6.15
N LEU A 394 11.30 -6.99 7.36
CA LEU A 394 12.71 -6.65 7.56
C LEU A 394 13.65 -7.73 7.02
N THR A 395 13.41 -9.02 7.35
CA THR A 395 14.23 -10.13 6.84
C THR A 395 14.04 -10.34 5.34
N GLY A 396 12.83 -10.09 4.83
CA GLY A 396 12.53 -10.06 3.40
C GLY A 396 13.08 -8.83 2.67
N ARG A 397 13.71 -7.88 3.40
CA ARG A 397 14.28 -6.63 2.91
C ARG A 397 13.33 -5.81 2.04
N VAL A 398 12.03 -5.86 2.33
CA VAL A 398 11.00 -5.15 1.56
C VAL A 398 11.19 -3.64 1.76
N GLY A 399 11.58 -2.94 0.69
CA GLY A 399 11.95 -1.53 0.75
C GLY A 399 13.31 -1.28 1.42
N LEU A 400 14.15 -2.29 1.58
CA LEU A 400 15.50 -2.21 2.16
C LEU A 400 16.56 -2.74 1.18
N ASP A 401 16.32 -2.61 -0.13
CA ASP A 401 17.16 -3.18 -1.19
C ASP A 401 18.61 -2.70 -1.15
N ALA A 402 18.82 -1.46 -0.69
CA ALA A 402 20.14 -0.86 -0.53
C ALA A 402 20.80 -1.16 0.84
N VAL A 403 20.06 -1.72 1.80
CA VAL A 403 20.57 -2.03 3.15
C VAL A 403 21.12 -3.45 3.17
N PRO A 404 22.37 -3.69 3.63
CA PRO A 404 22.93 -5.04 3.71
C PRO A 404 22.04 -6.02 4.49
N ALA A 405 21.97 -7.27 4.04
CA ALA A 405 21.09 -8.28 4.65
C ALA A 405 21.36 -8.47 6.14
N GLU A 406 22.63 -8.59 6.54
CA GLU A 406 23.07 -8.72 7.94
C GLU A 406 22.54 -7.58 8.83
N ARG A 407 22.53 -6.35 8.30
CA ARG A 407 22.04 -5.17 9.04
C ARG A 407 20.51 -5.19 9.18
N ALA A 408 19.79 -5.63 8.14
CA ALA A 408 18.34 -5.77 8.20
C ALA A 408 17.93 -6.91 9.17
N GLU A 409 18.65 -8.03 9.14
CA GLU A 409 18.46 -9.17 10.05
C GLU A 409 18.77 -8.78 11.50
N ALA A 410 19.87 -8.06 11.75
CA ALA A 410 20.20 -7.55 13.08
C ALA A 410 19.13 -6.60 13.62
N ALA A 411 18.57 -5.73 12.78
CA ALA A 411 17.45 -4.86 13.16
C ALA A 411 16.18 -5.66 13.46
N ALA A 412 15.88 -6.67 12.65
CA ALA A 412 14.73 -7.55 12.86
C ALA A 412 14.84 -8.30 14.19
N ALA A 413 16.01 -8.90 14.47
CA ALA A 413 16.28 -9.61 15.72
C ALA A 413 16.19 -8.67 16.92
N ALA A 414 16.83 -7.50 16.85
CA ALA A 414 16.78 -6.50 17.91
C ALA A 414 15.36 -6.00 18.20
N PHE A 415 14.52 -5.87 17.16
CA PHE A 415 13.11 -5.52 17.31
C PHE A 415 12.35 -6.59 18.10
N VAL A 416 12.44 -7.84 17.66
CA VAL A 416 11.70 -8.98 18.24
C VAL A 416 12.15 -9.24 19.68
N ASP A 417 13.45 -9.22 19.95
CA ASP A 417 13.97 -9.38 21.30
C ASP A 417 13.51 -8.26 22.24
N ALA A 418 13.56 -7.00 21.77
CA ALA A 418 13.06 -5.88 22.54
C ALA A 418 11.55 -5.97 22.78
N TYR A 419 10.76 -6.43 21.81
CA TYR A 419 9.31 -6.59 21.95
C TYR A 419 8.99 -7.66 23.00
N PHE A 420 9.58 -8.86 22.86
CA PHE A 420 9.33 -9.97 23.77
C PHE A 420 9.86 -9.75 25.20
N ALA A 421 10.81 -8.82 25.39
CA ALA A 421 11.24 -8.42 26.73
C ALA A 421 10.19 -7.61 27.51
N HIS A 422 9.14 -7.09 26.84
CA HIS A 422 8.12 -6.22 27.44
C HIS A 422 6.72 -6.85 27.51
N VAL A 423 6.55 -8.08 27.02
CA VAL A 423 5.25 -8.78 26.95
C VAL A 423 5.36 -10.17 27.62
N PRO A 424 4.24 -10.86 27.89
CA PRO A 424 4.26 -12.19 28.50
C PRO A 424 5.10 -13.19 27.69
N ALA A 425 5.86 -14.03 28.39
CA ALA A 425 6.83 -14.93 27.77
C ALA A 425 6.16 -15.99 26.87
N GLU A 426 4.95 -16.42 27.22
CA GLU A 426 4.13 -17.38 26.48
C GLU A 426 3.69 -16.86 25.10
N TRP A 427 3.79 -15.56 24.83
CA TRP A 427 3.53 -15.02 23.50
C TRP A 427 4.61 -15.46 22.51
N ARG A 428 5.84 -15.72 22.96
CA ARG A 428 6.94 -16.12 22.08
C ARG A 428 6.72 -17.51 21.46
N GLU A 429 5.94 -18.38 22.09
CA GLU A 429 5.69 -19.76 21.63
C GLU A 429 5.01 -19.83 20.24
N ARG A 430 4.22 -18.82 19.89
CA ARG A 430 3.51 -18.74 18.60
C ARG A 430 4.31 -18.03 17.51
N PHE A 431 5.48 -17.46 17.84
CA PHE A 431 6.19 -16.55 16.94
C PHE A 431 6.60 -17.21 15.62
N ASP A 432 7.16 -18.42 15.65
CA ASP A 432 7.65 -19.07 14.42
C ASP A 432 6.51 -19.42 13.45
N LEU A 433 5.34 -19.82 13.96
CA LEU A 433 4.15 -20.08 13.15
C LEU A 433 3.59 -18.78 12.55
N GLN A 434 3.49 -17.73 13.38
CA GLN A 434 3.06 -16.40 12.95
C GLN A 434 4.02 -15.82 11.89
N TYR A 435 5.32 -16.03 12.07
CA TYR A 435 6.36 -15.58 11.15
C TYR A 435 6.32 -16.33 9.82
N ALA A 436 6.17 -17.65 9.85
CA ALA A 436 6.03 -18.45 8.63
C ALA A 436 4.79 -18.05 7.81
N GLY A 437 3.64 -17.85 8.46
CA GLY A 437 2.44 -17.33 7.80
C GLY A 437 2.65 -15.92 7.23
N ALA A 438 3.29 -15.04 7.99
CA ALA A 438 3.61 -13.68 7.55
C ALA A 438 4.56 -13.65 6.34
N LEU A 439 5.52 -14.58 6.24
CA LEU A 439 6.39 -14.71 5.07
C LEU A 439 5.63 -15.08 3.80
N LEU A 440 4.62 -15.96 3.89
CA LEU A 440 3.73 -16.23 2.76
C LEU A 440 2.94 -14.98 2.37
N GLU A 441 2.40 -14.23 3.34
CA GLU A 441 1.73 -12.97 3.04
C GLU A 441 2.66 -11.94 2.36
N VAL A 442 3.90 -11.78 2.87
CA VAL A 442 4.92 -10.90 2.29
C VAL A 442 5.27 -11.32 0.85
N ALA A 443 5.44 -12.63 0.62
CA ALA A 443 5.68 -13.17 -0.72
C ALA A 443 4.54 -12.81 -1.69
N THR A 444 3.27 -12.88 -1.26
CA THR A 444 2.16 -12.40 -2.11
C THR A 444 2.23 -10.89 -2.37
N GLY A 445 2.73 -10.11 -1.43
CA GLY A 445 2.92 -8.66 -1.58
C GLY A 445 3.96 -8.30 -2.64
N LEU A 446 5.08 -9.03 -2.64
CA LEU A 446 6.16 -8.92 -3.65
C LEU A 446 5.63 -9.25 -5.05
N PHE A 447 4.90 -10.36 -5.17
CA PHE A 447 4.21 -10.73 -6.41
C PHE A 447 3.22 -9.65 -6.86
N ARG A 448 2.30 -9.23 -5.98
CA ARG A 448 1.25 -8.25 -6.32
C ARG A 448 1.80 -6.90 -6.72
N SER A 449 2.95 -6.50 -6.19
CA SER A 449 3.61 -5.23 -6.52
C SER A 449 4.58 -5.36 -7.71
N GLN A 450 4.66 -6.55 -8.32
CA GLN A 450 5.53 -6.84 -9.47
C GLN A 450 6.97 -6.36 -9.23
N GLU A 451 7.47 -6.59 -8.01
CA GLU A 451 8.82 -6.17 -7.63
C GLU A 451 9.85 -6.74 -8.62
N PRO A 452 10.92 -5.98 -8.97
CA PRO A 452 11.96 -6.50 -9.83
C PRO A 452 12.53 -7.82 -9.31
N GLY A 453 12.43 -8.87 -10.13
CA GLY A 453 12.86 -10.22 -9.73
C GLY A 453 11.98 -10.89 -8.66
N TRP A 454 10.71 -10.50 -8.53
CA TRP A 454 9.79 -10.99 -7.50
C TRP A 454 9.75 -12.52 -7.36
N ARG A 455 9.87 -13.30 -8.43
CA ARG A 455 9.88 -14.78 -8.36
C ARG A 455 10.99 -15.28 -7.44
N ARG A 456 12.21 -14.75 -7.61
CA ARG A 456 13.37 -15.09 -6.76
C ARG A 456 13.13 -14.67 -5.31
N LEU A 457 12.53 -13.49 -5.10
CA LEU A 457 12.22 -12.99 -3.76
C LEU A 457 11.14 -13.84 -3.07
N VAL A 458 10.13 -14.30 -3.82
CA VAL A 458 9.11 -15.25 -3.36
C VAL A 458 9.76 -16.57 -2.93
N SER A 459 10.61 -17.17 -3.78
CA SER A 459 11.30 -18.42 -3.41
C SER A 459 12.17 -18.25 -2.16
N ALA A 460 12.84 -17.10 -2.00
CA ALA A 460 13.64 -16.81 -0.81
C ALA A 460 12.79 -16.65 0.46
N ALA A 461 11.61 -16.01 0.35
CA ALA A 461 10.67 -15.88 1.46
C ALA A 461 10.09 -17.24 1.87
N VAL A 462 9.69 -18.08 0.91
CA VAL A 462 9.20 -19.44 1.16
C VAL A 462 10.28 -20.30 1.82
N ALA A 463 11.52 -20.28 1.31
CA ALA A 463 12.62 -21.00 1.93
C ALA A 463 12.91 -20.52 3.37
N SER A 464 12.69 -19.23 3.65
CA SER A 464 12.80 -18.69 5.01
C SER A 464 11.69 -19.21 5.92
N ALA A 465 10.48 -19.39 5.40
CA ALA A 465 9.36 -19.96 6.14
C ALA A 465 9.62 -21.43 6.47
N CYS A 466 10.18 -22.20 5.52
CA CYS A 466 10.62 -23.56 5.76
C CYS A 466 11.67 -23.65 6.89
N ARG A 467 12.66 -22.74 6.90
CA ARG A 467 13.65 -22.69 7.98
C ARG A 467 13.05 -22.32 9.33
N ALA A 468 12.07 -21.41 9.37
CA ALA A 468 11.38 -21.06 10.60
C ALA A 468 10.62 -22.24 11.23
N LEU A 469 10.18 -23.20 10.40
CA LEU A 469 9.43 -24.38 10.84
C LEU A 469 10.27 -25.66 10.93
N SER A 470 11.58 -25.61 10.66
CA SER A 470 12.39 -26.83 10.51
C SER A 470 12.42 -27.70 11.77
N SER A 471 12.33 -27.10 12.96
CA SER A 471 12.27 -27.83 14.25
C SER A 471 10.98 -28.64 14.43
N ARG A 472 9.92 -28.31 13.68
CA ARG A 472 8.63 -29.02 13.70
C ARG A 472 8.55 -30.15 12.67
N TRP A 473 9.49 -30.18 11.73
CA TRP A 473 9.58 -31.21 10.68
C TRP A 473 10.69 -32.23 10.93
N ALA A 474 11.57 -31.95 11.89
CA ALA A 474 12.59 -32.86 12.40
C ALA A 474 11.97 -33.87 13.36
#